data_AF-A0A830G549-F1
#
_entry.id   AF-A0A830G549-F1
#
_cell.length_a   1.000
_cell.length_b   1.000
_cell.length_c   1.000
_cell.angle_alpha   90.00
_cell.angle_beta   90.00
_cell.angle_gamma   90.00
#
_symmetry.space_group_name_H-M   'P 1'
#
loop_
_entity.id
_entity.type
_entity.pdbx_description
1 polymer ?
#
loop_
_entity_poly.entity_id
_entity_poly.type
_entity_poly.pdbx_seq_one_letter_code
_entity_poly.pdbx_strand_id
1 'polypeptide(L)'
;MPNDVSEFAIRRFVEGIISELKQSPVGVEYTSTTLLGTKRTQYIAQGSGTMFQKRLYDPRLGWREMSVRQLTVQDELVARLTLDRPVEDGQWARRRDCCRVRPVGVLRRR
;
A
#
# COMPACT_ATOMS: atom_id res chain seq x y z
N MET A 1 13.65 2.70 -23.74
CA MET A 1 12.39 3.47 -23.58
C MET A 1 12.12 3.54 -22.09
N PRO A 2 12.17 4.72 -21.44
CA PRO A 2 12.04 4.76 -20.00
C PRO A 2 10.56 4.58 -19.64
N ASN A 3 10.30 3.65 -18.75
CA ASN A 3 8.97 3.27 -18.30
C ASN A 3 8.55 4.26 -17.19
N ASP A 4 8.54 5.55 -17.51
CA ASP A 4 8.23 6.62 -16.58
C ASP A 4 6.71 6.83 -16.56
N VAL A 5 6.02 6.05 -15.73
CA VAL A 5 4.80 6.62 -15.14
C VAL A 5 5.29 7.82 -14.35
N SER A 6 5.02 9.03 -14.84
CA SER A 6 5.55 10.24 -14.20
C SER A 6 5.12 10.28 -12.73
N GLU A 7 6.01 10.72 -11.83
CA GLU A 7 5.73 10.83 -10.39
C GLU A 7 4.41 11.56 -10.13
N PHE A 8 4.07 12.53 -10.99
CA PHE A 8 2.79 13.23 -11.00
C PHE A 8 1.58 12.29 -11.15
N ALA A 9 1.62 11.35 -12.10
CA ALA A 9 0.54 10.37 -12.29
C ALA A 9 0.40 9.44 -11.08
N ILE A 10 1.51 9.03 -10.47
CA ILE A 10 1.50 8.22 -9.24
C ILE A 10 0.86 9.00 -8.09
N ARG A 11 1.27 10.25 -7.87
CA ARG A 11 0.69 11.11 -6.82
C ARG A 11 -0.81 11.29 -7.04
N ARG A 12 -1.24 11.56 -8.28
CA ARG A 12 -2.67 11.73 -8.60
C ARG A 12 -3.49 10.46 -8.37
N PHE A 13 -2.93 9.30 -8.68
CA PHE A 13 -3.55 8.01 -8.38
C PHE A 13 -3.67 7.77 -6.87
N VAL A 14 -2.63 8.07 -6.10
CA VAL A 14 -2.65 7.95 -4.63
C VAL A 14 -3.66 8.91 -3.98
N GLU A 15 -3.78 10.14 -4.49
CA GLU A 15 -4.84 11.07 -4.06
C GLU A 15 -6.24 10.47 -4.28
N GLY A 16 -6.46 9.83 -5.44
CA GLY A 16 -7.70 9.13 -5.76
C GLY A 16 -8.01 8.01 -4.76
N ILE A 17 -7.03 7.14 -4.49
CA ILE A 17 -7.15 6.07 -3.48
C ILE A 17 -7.56 6.67 -2.13
N ILE A 18 -6.84 7.68 -1.65
CA ILE A 18 -7.11 8.26 -0.32
C ILE A 18 -8.49 8.89 -0.25
N SER A 19 -8.93 9.55 -1.32
CA SER A 19 -10.29 10.08 -1.41
C SER A 19 -11.32 8.95 -1.27
N GLU A 20 -11.11 7.83 -1.96
CA GLU A 20 -11.98 6.65 -1.90
C GLU A 20 -11.99 6.02 -0.49
N LEU A 21 -10.82 5.86 0.14
CA LEU A 21 -10.71 5.30 1.50
C LEU A 21 -11.51 6.10 2.54
N LYS A 22 -11.60 7.42 2.35
CA LYS A 22 -12.33 8.31 3.27
C LYS A 22 -13.84 8.26 3.09
N GLN A 23 -14.30 7.99 1.87
CA GLN A 23 -15.71 8.10 1.50
C GLN A 23 -16.44 6.75 1.52
N SER A 24 -15.70 5.66 1.41
CA SER A 24 -16.25 4.31 1.29
C SER A 24 -15.64 3.35 2.33
N PRO A 25 -16.34 2.27 2.72
CA PRO A 25 -15.83 1.26 3.65
C PRO A 25 -14.81 0.32 2.98
N VAL A 26 -13.79 0.91 2.36
CA VAL A 26 -12.69 0.26 1.66
C VAL A 26 -11.36 0.66 2.30
N GLY A 27 -10.36 -0.19 2.11
CA GLY A 27 -8.97 0.09 2.43
C GLY A 27 -8.11 -0.19 1.21
N VAL A 28 -6.84 0.20 1.26
CA VAL A 28 -5.86 -0.17 0.24
C VAL A 28 -4.89 -1.19 0.81
N GLU A 29 -4.61 -2.25 0.04
CA GLU A 29 -3.58 -3.24 0.32
C GLU A 29 -2.47 -3.11 -0.71
N TYR A 30 -1.23 -2.98 -0.23
CA TYR A 30 -0.03 -3.18 -1.00
C TYR A 30 0.62 -4.51 -0.59
N THR A 31 0.83 -5.40 -1.54
CA THR A 31 1.59 -6.63 -1.32
C THR A 31 2.94 -6.54 -2.00
N SER A 32 4.00 -6.89 -1.28
CA SER A 32 5.32 -7.07 -1.87
C SER A 32 5.78 -8.51 -1.73
N THR A 33 6.14 -9.14 -2.84
CA THR A 33 6.56 -10.54 -2.85
C THR A 33 8.08 -10.61 -2.95
N THR A 34 8.71 -11.31 -2.01
CA THR A 34 10.16 -11.56 -2.00
C THR A 34 10.42 -13.06 -1.90
N LEU A 35 11.68 -13.48 -2.00
CA LEU A 35 12.08 -14.87 -1.75
C LEU A 35 11.73 -15.34 -0.33
N LEU A 36 11.60 -14.41 0.61
CA LEU A 36 11.28 -14.68 2.02
C LEU A 36 9.76 -14.70 2.30
N GLY A 37 8.94 -14.59 1.25
CA GLY A 37 7.48 -14.57 1.33
C GLY A 37 6.89 -13.20 1.00
N THR A 38 5.56 -13.11 1.14
CA THR A 38 4.79 -11.91 0.80
C THR A 38 4.54 -11.06 2.03
N LYS A 39 5.08 -9.83 2.03
CA LYS A 39 4.73 -8.79 2.99
C LYS A 39 3.46 -8.09 2.54
N ARG A 40 2.66 -7.63 3.49
CA ARG A 40 1.43 -6.86 3.21
C ARG A 40 1.45 -5.58 4.01
N THR A 41 1.03 -4.48 3.40
CA THR A 41 0.73 -3.24 4.08
C THR A 41 -0.70 -2.85 3.73
N GLN A 42 -1.53 -2.59 4.73
CA GLN A 42 -2.90 -2.15 4.55
C GLN A 42 -3.10 -0.80 5.21
N TYR A 43 -3.89 0.06 4.58
CA TYR A 43 -4.37 1.31 5.17
C TYR A 43 -5.88 1.37 5.10
N ILE A 44 -6.51 1.67 6.23
CA ILE A 44 -7.95 1.77 6.37
C ILE A 44 -8.24 3.11 7.05
N ALA A 45 -9.11 3.94 6.47
CA ALA A 45 -9.47 5.21 7.09
C ALA A 45 -10.17 5.00 8.44
N GLN A 46 -9.88 5.88 9.40
CA GLN A 46 -10.54 5.90 10.71
C GLN A 46 -11.38 7.17 10.85
N GLY A 47 -12.64 7.02 11.27
CA GLY A 47 -13.53 8.14 11.56
C GLY A 47 -13.63 9.13 10.40
N SER A 48 -13.23 10.37 10.64
CA SER A 48 -13.24 11.47 9.65
C SER A 48 -12.18 11.36 8.55
N GLY A 49 -11.32 10.33 8.58
CA GLY A 49 -10.30 10.10 7.56
C GLY A 49 -9.05 10.97 7.70
N THR A 50 -8.85 11.63 8.84
CA THR A 50 -7.58 12.31 9.18
C THR A 50 -6.50 11.31 9.62
N MET A 51 -6.94 10.21 10.23
CA MET A 51 -6.13 9.10 10.70
C MET A 51 -6.47 7.83 9.92
N PHE A 52 -5.46 6.96 9.80
CA PHE A 52 -5.57 5.67 9.13
C PHE A 52 -5.00 4.58 10.02
N GLN A 53 -5.72 3.45 10.10
CA GLN A 53 -5.19 2.22 10.65
C GLN A 53 -4.26 1.60 9.62
N LYS A 54 -2.97 1.57 9.93
CA LYS A 54 -1.94 0.88 9.17
C LYS A 54 -1.73 -0.51 9.75
N ARG A 55 -1.90 -1.54 8.93
CA ARG A 55 -1.61 -2.94 9.29
C ARG A 55 -0.45 -3.45 8.45
N LEU A 56 0.56 -3.99 9.09
CA LEU A 56 1.77 -4.53 8.48
C LEU A 56 1.83 -6.02 8.76
N TYR A 57 1.91 -6.82 7.71
CA TYR A 57 2.18 -8.25 7.79
C TYR A 57 3.59 -8.52 7.31
N ASP A 58 4.37 -9.18 8.16
CA ASP A 58 5.64 -9.79 7.77
C ASP A 58 5.55 -11.31 8.02
N PRO A 59 5.95 -12.17 7.06
CA PRO A 59 5.88 -13.62 7.23
C PRO A 59 6.56 -14.16 8.49
N ARG A 60 7.56 -13.46 9.04
CA ARG A 60 8.32 -13.88 10.22
C ARG A 60 7.81 -13.26 11.52
N LEU A 61 7.19 -12.09 11.45
CA LEU A 61 6.79 -11.31 12.62
C LEU A 61 5.26 -11.25 12.82
N GLY A 62 4.50 -11.75 11.85
CA GLY A 62 3.04 -11.69 11.85
C GLY A 62 2.52 -10.27 11.62
N TRP A 63 1.32 -10.01 12.15
CA TRP A 63 0.63 -8.73 12.02
C TRP A 63 1.07 -7.73 13.09
N ARG A 64 1.26 -6.48 12.66
CA ARG A 64 1.46 -5.32 13.52
C ARG A 64 0.57 -4.19 13.07
N GLU A 65 0.01 -3.45 14.02
CA GLU A 65 -0.93 -2.37 13.73
C GLU A 65 -0.49 -1.06 14.39
N MET A 66 -0.78 0.05 13.71
CA MET A 66 -0.53 1.40 14.23
C MET A 66 -1.48 2.40 13.58
N SER A 67 -1.73 3.52 14.25
CA SER A 67 -2.44 4.66 13.64
C SER A 67 -1.44 5.64 13.04
N VAL A 68 -1.68 6.05 11.80
CA VAL A 68 -0.84 7.01 11.07
C VAL A 68 -1.68 8.14 10.48
N ARG A 69 -1.04 9.26 10.19
CA ARG A 69 -1.70 10.41 9.54
C ARG A 69 -1.82 10.17 8.04
N GLN A 70 -2.77 10.85 7.40
CA GLN A 70 -2.94 10.82 5.94
C GLN A 70 -1.65 11.07 5.16
N LEU A 71 -0.86 12.06 5.56
CA LEU A 71 0.38 12.41 4.86
C LEU A 71 1.37 11.24 4.84
N THR A 72 1.50 10.52 5.96
CA THR A 72 2.29 9.29 6.05
C THR A 72 1.79 8.22 5.07
N VAL A 73 0.47 8.08 4.91
CA VAL A 73 -0.11 7.14 3.94
C VAL A 73 0.22 7.56 2.50
N GLN A 74 0.13 8.86 2.19
CA GLN A 74 0.48 9.42 0.87
C GLN A 74 1.93 9.12 0.53
N ASP A 75 2.85 9.54 1.38
CA ASP A 75 4.29 9.40 1.14
C ASP A 75 4.69 7.93 1.01
N GLU A 76 4.16 7.07 1.87
CA GLU A 76 4.47 5.64 1.82
C GLU A 76 3.86 4.93 0.60
N LEU A 77 2.69 5.33 0.12
CA LEU A 77 2.11 4.77 -1.11
C LEU A 77 2.87 5.27 -2.35
N VAL A 78 3.17 6.57 -2.43
CA VAL A 78 3.97 7.15 -3.52
C VAL A 78 5.33 6.46 -3.57
N ALA A 79 6.06 6.40 -2.45
CA ALA A 79 7.37 5.75 -2.41
C ALA A 79 7.30 4.29 -2.90
N ARG A 80 6.31 3.51 -2.48
CA ARG A 80 6.18 2.09 -2.91
C ARG A 80 5.77 1.91 -4.36
N LEU A 81 5.06 2.88 -4.94
CA LEU A 81 4.64 2.85 -6.34
C LEU A 81 5.69 3.45 -7.28
N THR A 82 6.54 4.34 -6.77
CA THR A 82 7.67 4.93 -7.48
C THR A 82 8.91 4.04 -7.43
N LEU A 83 9.09 3.25 -6.36
CA LEU A 83 10.27 2.40 -6.17
C LEU A 83 10.39 1.32 -7.27
N ASP A 84 11.35 1.52 -8.16
CA ASP A 84 12.05 0.43 -8.84
C ASP A 84 13.10 -0.11 -7.85
N ARG A 85 12.79 -1.22 -7.14
CA ARG A 85 13.68 -1.74 -6.09
C ARG A 85 15.09 -2.12 -6.63
N PRO A 86 16.12 -2.29 -5.77
CA PRO A 86 17.40 -2.87 -6.18
C PRO A 86 17.24 -4.31 -6.68
N VAL A 87 18.20 -4.77 -7.51
CA VAL A 87 18.19 -6.06 -8.24
C VAL A 87 18.16 -7.31 -7.33
N GLU A 88 18.39 -7.17 -6.02
CA GLU A 88 18.40 -8.29 -5.06
C GLU A 88 17.08 -9.07 -5.01
N ASP A 89 15.95 -8.38 -5.19
CA ASP A 89 14.68 -9.02 -5.54
C ASP A 89 14.59 -9.06 -7.07
N GLY A 90 14.89 -10.22 -7.67
CA GLY A 90 14.93 -10.40 -9.12
C GLY A 90 13.66 -9.88 -9.80
N GLN A 91 13.76 -9.45 -11.07
CA GLN A 91 12.66 -8.83 -11.83
C GLN A 91 11.31 -9.58 -11.76
N TRP A 92 11.35 -10.90 -11.55
CA TRP A 92 10.16 -11.74 -11.37
C TRP A 92 9.36 -11.44 -10.09
N ALA A 93 10.03 -11.08 -9.00
CA ALA A 93 9.40 -10.67 -7.75
C ALA A 93 8.62 -9.35 -7.92
N ARG A 94 9.21 -8.38 -8.64
CA ARG A 94 8.63 -7.04 -8.89
C ARG A 94 7.30 -7.09 -9.63
N ARG A 95 7.16 -7.99 -10.62
CA ARG A 95 5.90 -8.14 -11.39
C ARG A 95 4.70 -8.55 -10.54
N ARG A 96 4.91 -9.02 -9.30
CA ARG A 96 3.83 -9.48 -8.41
C ARG A 96 3.48 -8.50 -7.31
N ASP A 97 4.18 -7.37 -7.23
CA ASP A 97 3.81 -6.31 -6.31
C ASP A 97 2.51 -5.68 -6.82
N CYS A 98 1.51 -5.59 -5.94
CA CYS A 98 0.19 -5.12 -6.34
C CYS A 98 -0.39 -4.20 -5.28
N CYS A 99 -0.86 -3.04 -5.73
CA CYS A 99 -1.66 -2.11 -4.95
C CYS A 99 -3.12 -2.30 -5.35
N ARG A 100 -3.99 -2.60 -4.39
CA ARG A 100 -5.41 -2.90 -4.65
C ARG A 100 -6.28 -2.28 -3.57
N VAL A 101 -7.31 -1.56 -4.01
CA VAL A 101 -8.43 -1.18 -3.13
C VAL A 101 -9.29 -2.42 -2.87
N ARG A 102 -9.69 -2.61 -1.60
CA ARG A 102 -10.43 -3.78 -1.14
C ARG A 102 -11.45 -3.38 -0.07
N PRO A 103 -12.60 -4.07 0.02
CA PRO A 103 -13.53 -3.86 1.12
C PRO A 103 -12.86 -4.12 2.48
N VAL A 104 -13.14 -3.28 3.48
CA VAL A 104 -12.53 -3.40 4.82
C VAL A 104 -12.79 -4.78 5.45
N GLY A 105 -13.98 -5.35 5.22
CA GLY A 105 -14.31 -6.70 5.70
C GLY A 105 -13.41 -7.80 5.14
N VAL A 106 -12.88 -7.63 3.92
CA VAL A 106 -11.91 -8.56 3.33
C VAL A 106 -10.53 -8.37 3.94
N LEU A 107 -10.14 -7.12 4.17
CA LEU A 107 -8.83 -6.78 4.75
C LEU A 107 -8.69 -7.31 6.17
N ARG A 108 -9.73 -7.15 7.00
CA ARG A 108 -9.74 -7.56 8.42
C ARG A 108 -9.79 -9.07 8.65
N ARG A 109 -10.16 -9.86 7.64
CA ARG A 109 -10.18 -11.35 7.72
C ARG A 109 -8.84 -11.98 7.38
N ARG A 110 -7.83 -11.18 7.04
CA ARG A 110 -6.46 -11.60 6.75
C ARG A 110 -5.53 -11.35 7.92
#